data_AF-A0A922DSD5-F1
#
_entry.id   AF-A0A922DSD5-F1
#
_cell.length_a   1.000
_cell.length_b   1.000
_cell.length_c   1.000
_cell.angle_alpha   90.00
_cell.angle_beta   90.00
_cell.angle_gamma   90.00
#
_symmetry.space_group_name_H-M   'P 1'
#
loop_
_entity.id
_entity.type
_entity.pdbx_description
1 polymer ?
#
loop_
_entity_poly.entity_id
_entity_poly.type
_entity_poly.pdbx_seq_one_letter_code
_entity_poly.pdbx_strand_id
1 'polypeptide(L)'
;MRAFVLSVSRSVAVSFVSSPEVAFLKSIRTQITPKTTKLVFRFLGQDELEPSTNQTYGSLLKNLAFIKSFASGILVPKSYIWPVDATLYLQPHTTVVADAHKGGLEVFASDFANDVPFSFNYSYDPVSEHLSFIDNGDFSVDGMLTDFPITPSAAIDCFAHLGKGASPQEKPLVISKCGASGDYAGCTDLAYRQAITDGVDVLDCPVQLAKDGTPFCLSSINLLDSTTVAESSYSNFTTSIPEIQDESGIFTFSLTWSQIQELKPAIASPYSTFKLFRNPKFKNAGKFLTLSEFLALSKNTNSLTGVLISIEHADYLGKKQGLNITDAVIDALSKAGYDTQTSLKVMIQSSNSSVLMRFANKNNYELVYKADDNIIDAPNSTIENIKTFADAVVVSKDSVIPEIQAFLTYVTDIVSRLQAVKLPVYVETFNNEFVSQAWDFFSDATVEINTFVMGTKVDGVITNFPKTAARYKRNRCLGLGKDTPSYMQPVKPGNLFKFFRS
;
A
#
# COMPACT_ATOMS: atom_id res chain seq x y z
N MET A 1 -2.42 39.11 -20.78
CA MET A 1 -1.56 37.92 -20.66
C MET A 1 -0.35 37.92 -21.61
N ARG A 2 -0.55 38.01 -22.95
CA ARG A 2 0.55 37.98 -23.95
C ARG A 2 1.73 38.91 -23.64
N ALA A 3 1.47 40.20 -23.44
CA ALA A 3 2.52 41.19 -23.16
C ALA A 3 3.31 40.86 -21.86
N PHE A 4 2.62 40.32 -20.86
CA PHE A 4 3.24 39.90 -19.59
C PHE A 4 4.18 38.71 -19.81
N VAL A 5 3.72 37.63 -20.47
CA VAL A 5 4.54 36.44 -20.75
C VAL A 5 5.80 36.81 -21.55
N LEU A 6 5.67 37.68 -22.56
CA LEU A 6 6.80 38.15 -23.35
C LEU A 6 7.75 39.03 -22.54
N SER A 7 7.23 39.86 -21.63
CA SER A 7 8.05 40.67 -20.73
C SER A 7 8.87 39.77 -19.78
N VAL A 8 8.20 38.81 -19.12
CA VAL A 8 8.85 37.86 -18.20
C VAL A 8 9.89 37.00 -18.93
N SER A 9 9.60 36.55 -20.15
CA SER A 9 10.54 35.72 -20.93
C SER A 9 11.83 36.47 -21.33
N ARG A 10 11.88 37.80 -21.19
CA ARG A 10 13.09 38.62 -21.41
C ARG A 10 13.93 38.77 -20.14
N SER A 11 13.32 38.63 -18.96
CA SER A 11 13.98 38.82 -17.67
C SER A 11 14.25 37.53 -16.91
N VAL A 12 13.54 36.44 -17.25
CA VAL A 12 13.64 35.14 -16.60
C VAL A 12 13.82 34.06 -17.66
N ALA A 13 14.67 33.07 -17.36
CA ALA A 13 14.79 31.87 -18.17
C ALA A 13 13.53 31.01 -18.01
N VAL A 14 12.60 31.13 -18.95
CA VAL A 14 11.35 30.34 -18.97
C VAL A 14 11.55 29.14 -19.90
N SER A 15 11.68 27.93 -19.34
CA SER A 15 11.88 26.71 -20.12
C SER A 15 10.62 26.26 -20.85
N PHE A 16 9.44 26.50 -20.28
CA PHE A 16 8.16 26.05 -20.83
C PHE A 16 7.10 27.15 -20.72
N VAL A 17 6.32 27.34 -21.78
CA VAL A 17 5.08 28.12 -21.77
C VAL A 17 3.96 27.22 -22.28
N SER A 18 2.97 26.97 -21.43
CA SER A 18 1.81 26.13 -21.75
C SER A 18 0.54 26.96 -21.86
N SER A 19 -0.32 26.63 -22.81
CA SER A 19 -1.65 27.25 -22.95
C SER A 19 -2.61 26.32 -23.69
N PRO A 20 -3.90 26.32 -23.30
CA PRO A 20 -4.93 25.61 -24.04
C PRO A 20 -5.43 26.38 -25.28
N GLU A 21 -4.98 27.61 -25.51
CA GLU A 21 -5.45 28.45 -26.62
C GLU A 21 -4.46 28.45 -27.80
N VAL A 22 -4.93 27.99 -28.96
CA VAL A 22 -4.12 27.92 -30.19
C VAL A 22 -3.70 29.31 -30.66
N ALA A 23 -4.62 30.29 -30.65
CA ALA A 23 -4.30 31.65 -31.05
C ALA A 23 -3.23 32.27 -30.15
N PHE A 24 -3.27 32.00 -28.84
CA PHE A 24 -2.29 32.50 -27.90
C PHE A 24 -0.88 31.98 -28.23
N LEU A 25 -0.70 30.66 -28.35
CA LEU A 25 0.61 30.08 -28.64
C LEU A 25 1.16 30.54 -30.00
N LYS A 26 0.31 30.62 -31.03
CA LYS A 26 0.70 31.16 -32.34
C LYS A 26 1.15 32.62 -32.24
N SER A 27 0.49 33.44 -31.41
CA SER A 27 0.78 34.88 -31.27
C SER A 27 2.13 35.20 -30.61
N ILE A 28 2.69 34.26 -29.84
CA ILE A 28 3.97 34.41 -29.13
C ILE A 28 5.12 33.66 -29.78
N ARG A 29 4.83 32.66 -30.63
CA ARG A 29 5.83 31.80 -31.28
C ARG A 29 6.95 32.57 -31.99
N THR A 30 6.63 33.65 -32.70
CA THR A 30 7.62 34.45 -33.44
C THR A 30 8.48 35.34 -32.54
N GLN A 31 8.13 35.48 -31.26
CA GLN A 31 8.78 36.37 -30.30
C GLN A 31 9.49 35.62 -29.17
N ILE A 32 9.50 34.29 -29.24
CA ILE A 32 10.12 33.39 -28.27
C ILE A 32 11.14 32.53 -29.01
N THR A 33 12.30 32.30 -28.39
CA THR A 33 13.36 31.47 -28.96
C THR A 33 13.11 29.99 -28.66
N PRO A 34 12.85 29.14 -29.67
CA PRO A 34 12.51 27.72 -29.43
C PRO A 34 13.62 26.89 -28.78
N LYS A 35 14.88 27.37 -28.84
CA LYS A 35 16.02 26.73 -28.17
C LYS A 35 15.99 26.90 -26.64
N THR A 36 15.37 27.97 -26.14
CA THR A 36 15.32 28.29 -24.71
C THR A 36 13.97 27.99 -24.10
N THR A 37 12.89 28.16 -24.87
CA THR A 37 11.52 28.07 -24.37
C THR A 37 10.70 27.19 -25.30
N LYS A 38 10.19 26.10 -24.74
CA LYS A 38 9.28 25.19 -25.43
C LYS A 38 7.85 25.66 -25.24
N LEU A 39 7.12 25.78 -26.36
CA LEU A 39 5.68 26.02 -26.33
C LEU A 39 4.96 24.68 -26.22
N VAL A 40 4.06 24.54 -25.24
CA VAL A 40 3.32 23.31 -24.97
C VAL A 40 1.83 23.57 -25.14
N PHE A 41 1.17 22.80 -26.00
CA PHE A 41 -0.28 22.92 -26.17
C PHE A 41 -1.01 22.07 -25.13
N ARG A 42 -1.82 22.71 -24.28
CA ARG A 42 -2.56 22.04 -23.21
C ARG A 42 -3.91 21.57 -23.70
N PHE A 43 -4.18 20.29 -23.56
CA PHE A 43 -5.50 19.72 -23.78
C PHE A 43 -6.34 19.85 -22.52
N LEU A 44 -7.64 20.10 -22.70
CA LEU A 44 -8.67 20.00 -21.66
C LEU A 44 -9.50 18.73 -21.88
N GLY A 45 -10.75 18.65 -21.44
CA GLY A 45 -11.65 17.53 -21.74
C GLY A 45 -11.82 17.29 -23.25
N GLN A 46 -11.99 16.03 -23.65
CA GLN A 46 -12.04 15.63 -25.07
C GLN A 46 -13.14 16.34 -25.86
N ASP A 47 -14.27 16.63 -25.21
CA ASP A 47 -15.44 17.26 -25.80
C ASP A 47 -15.45 18.80 -25.62
N GLU A 48 -14.48 19.35 -24.87
CA GLU A 48 -14.36 20.80 -24.70
C GLU A 48 -13.85 21.45 -25.98
N LEU A 49 -14.35 22.66 -26.27
CA LEU A 49 -13.98 23.42 -27.47
C LEU A 49 -12.74 24.27 -27.22
N GLU A 50 -11.79 24.22 -28.15
CA GLU A 50 -10.72 25.19 -28.21
C GLU A 50 -11.25 26.50 -28.82
N PRO A 51 -11.12 27.65 -28.12
CA PRO A 51 -11.82 28.88 -28.51
C PRO A 51 -11.46 29.44 -29.89
N SER A 52 -10.22 29.23 -30.35
CA SER A 52 -9.71 29.86 -31.57
C SER A 52 -10.08 29.10 -32.84
N THR A 53 -10.21 27.78 -32.75
CA THR A 53 -10.46 26.87 -33.88
C THR A 53 -11.89 26.34 -33.89
N ASN A 54 -12.63 26.49 -32.78
CA ASN A 54 -13.97 25.94 -32.58
C ASN A 54 -14.04 24.43 -32.85
N GLN A 55 -12.93 23.73 -32.64
CA GLN A 55 -12.82 22.27 -32.68
C GLN A 55 -12.68 21.74 -31.26
N THR A 56 -13.14 20.52 -31.02
CA THR A 56 -12.92 19.89 -29.72
C THR A 56 -11.44 19.51 -29.54
N TYR A 57 -10.95 19.47 -28.30
CA TYR A 57 -9.58 19.00 -28.02
C TYR A 57 -9.34 17.57 -28.52
N GLY A 58 -10.34 16.68 -28.42
CA GLY A 58 -10.26 15.33 -29.00
C GLY A 58 -10.12 15.32 -30.52
N SER A 59 -10.73 16.28 -31.23
CA SER A 59 -10.55 16.45 -32.68
C SER A 59 -9.17 17.00 -33.02
N LEU A 60 -8.69 18.00 -32.26
CA LEU A 60 -7.37 18.59 -32.47
C LEU A 60 -6.24 17.58 -32.27
N LEU A 61 -6.39 16.64 -31.33
CA LEU A 61 -5.40 15.59 -31.07
C LEU A 61 -5.12 14.72 -32.30
N LYS A 62 -6.12 14.53 -33.17
CA LYS A 62 -5.98 13.76 -34.42
C LYS A 62 -5.14 14.49 -35.47
N ASN A 63 -4.81 15.76 -35.26
CA ASN A 63 -4.02 16.58 -36.17
C ASN A 63 -2.73 17.10 -35.49
N LEU A 64 -1.86 16.16 -35.11
CA LEU A 64 -0.56 16.46 -34.49
C LEU A 64 0.35 17.32 -35.39
N ALA A 65 0.24 17.21 -36.71
CA ALA A 65 0.98 18.05 -37.66
C ALA A 65 0.60 19.53 -37.53
N PHE A 66 -0.70 19.83 -37.37
CA PHE A 66 -1.18 21.18 -37.07
C PHE A 66 -0.63 21.69 -35.73
N ILE A 67 -0.63 20.86 -34.69
CA ILE A 67 -0.10 21.23 -33.37
C ILE A 67 1.41 21.49 -33.45
N LYS A 68 2.17 20.63 -34.12
CA LYS A 68 3.61 20.81 -34.36
C LYS A 68 3.92 22.10 -35.13
N SER A 69 2.97 22.63 -35.87
CA SER A 69 3.09 23.93 -36.53
C SER A 69 3.17 25.10 -35.55
N PHE A 70 2.93 24.93 -34.25
CA PHE A 70 3.05 26.04 -33.28
C PHE A 70 3.57 25.64 -31.90
N ALA A 71 3.54 24.36 -31.55
CA ALA A 71 4.03 23.83 -30.28
C ALA A 71 5.21 22.86 -30.49
N SER A 72 6.01 22.71 -29.44
CA SER A 72 7.09 21.71 -29.33
C SER A 72 6.66 20.47 -28.56
N GLY A 73 5.58 20.54 -27.80
CA GLY A 73 4.98 19.40 -27.12
C GLY A 73 3.50 19.61 -26.81
N ILE A 74 2.89 18.59 -26.24
CA ILE A 74 1.50 18.55 -25.78
C ILE A 74 1.45 18.24 -24.29
N LEU A 75 0.53 18.86 -23.57
CA LEU A 75 0.19 18.52 -22.19
C LEU A 75 -1.22 17.95 -22.18
N VAL A 76 -1.36 16.65 -21.91
CA VAL A 76 -2.64 15.93 -22.00
C VAL A 76 -3.07 15.38 -20.64
N PRO A 77 -4.37 15.47 -20.28
CA PRO A 77 -4.91 14.73 -19.14
C PRO A 77 -4.57 13.24 -19.25
N LYS A 78 -4.25 12.60 -18.13
CA LYS A 78 -3.83 11.18 -18.10
C LYS A 78 -4.82 10.22 -18.79
N SER A 79 -6.12 10.57 -18.80
CA SER A 79 -7.19 9.83 -19.48
C SER A 79 -7.09 9.77 -21.00
N TYR A 80 -6.33 10.67 -21.63
CA TYR A 80 -6.02 10.60 -23.07
C TYR A 80 -5.03 9.49 -23.41
N ILE A 81 -4.18 9.10 -22.45
CA ILE A 81 -3.13 8.10 -22.62
C ILE A 81 -3.63 6.75 -22.11
N TRP A 82 -4.11 6.73 -20.86
CA TRP A 82 -4.70 5.57 -20.20
C TRP A 82 -6.17 5.87 -19.89
N PRO A 83 -7.11 5.55 -20.80
CA PRO A 83 -8.52 5.75 -20.53
C PRO A 83 -8.99 4.87 -19.37
N VAL A 84 -9.94 5.37 -18.59
CA VAL A 84 -10.53 4.67 -17.46
C VAL A 84 -12.03 4.56 -17.69
N ASP A 85 -12.61 3.38 -17.49
CA ASP A 85 -14.06 3.21 -17.61
C ASP A 85 -14.83 3.75 -16.39
N ALA A 86 -16.15 3.76 -16.49
CA ALA A 86 -17.03 4.21 -15.39
C ALA A 86 -16.92 3.35 -14.11
N THR A 87 -16.28 2.18 -14.19
CA THR A 87 -16.01 1.29 -13.05
C THR A 87 -14.60 1.45 -12.49
N LEU A 88 -13.87 2.48 -12.91
CA LEU A 88 -12.50 2.82 -12.48
C LEU A 88 -11.43 1.79 -12.87
N TYR A 89 -11.61 1.05 -13.97
CA TYR A 89 -10.57 0.18 -14.52
C TYR A 89 -9.95 0.75 -15.79
N LEU A 90 -8.63 0.57 -15.92
CA LEU A 90 -7.90 0.95 -17.12
C LEU A 90 -8.43 0.21 -18.35
N GLN A 91 -8.59 0.96 -19.43
CA GLN A 91 -8.76 0.45 -20.78
C GLN A 91 -7.38 0.36 -21.47
N PRO A 92 -7.28 -0.29 -22.64
CA PRO A 92 -6.05 -0.27 -23.42
C PRO A 92 -5.54 1.17 -23.62
N HIS A 93 -4.22 1.37 -23.45
CA HIS A 93 -3.63 2.68 -23.70
C HIS A 93 -3.83 3.10 -25.15
N THR A 94 -3.85 4.40 -25.40
CA THR A 94 -3.94 4.95 -26.74
C THR A 94 -2.56 5.04 -27.40
N THR A 95 -2.53 5.37 -28.69
CA THR A 95 -1.28 5.62 -29.43
C THR A 95 -0.77 7.06 -29.29
N VAL A 96 -1.43 7.89 -28.48
CA VAL A 96 -1.15 9.34 -28.39
C VAL A 96 0.33 9.64 -28.16
N VAL A 97 0.97 8.90 -27.25
CA VAL A 97 2.39 9.10 -26.93
C VAL A 97 3.26 8.77 -28.13
N ALA A 98 3.10 7.59 -28.71
CA ALA A 98 3.88 7.13 -29.86
C ALA A 98 3.67 8.02 -31.10
N ASP A 99 2.43 8.42 -31.38
CA ASP A 99 2.09 9.28 -32.52
C ASP A 99 2.64 10.70 -32.36
N ALA A 100 2.60 11.27 -31.15
CA ALA A 100 3.19 12.56 -30.84
C ALA A 100 4.71 12.53 -30.98
N HIS A 101 5.38 11.51 -30.44
CA HIS A 101 6.82 11.31 -30.60
C HIS A 101 7.23 11.16 -32.06
N LYS A 102 6.47 10.38 -32.86
CA LYS A 102 6.68 10.26 -34.31
C LYS A 102 6.50 11.60 -35.04
N GLY A 103 5.61 12.46 -34.56
CA GLY A 103 5.42 13.84 -35.01
C GLY A 103 6.47 14.83 -34.47
N GLY A 104 7.43 14.38 -33.65
CA GLY A 104 8.45 15.19 -33.01
C GLY A 104 7.90 16.13 -31.92
N LEU A 105 6.78 15.78 -31.30
CA LEU A 105 6.20 16.48 -30.15
C LEU A 105 6.56 15.73 -28.87
N GLU A 106 7.00 16.47 -27.84
CA GLU A 106 7.09 15.94 -26.47
C GLU A 106 5.69 15.78 -25.88
N VAL A 107 5.51 14.83 -24.97
CA VAL A 107 4.24 14.53 -24.31
C VAL A 107 4.39 14.67 -22.81
N PHE A 108 3.63 15.58 -22.23
CA PHE A 108 3.50 15.75 -20.79
C PHE A 108 2.12 15.25 -20.36
N ALA A 109 2.05 14.47 -19.29
CA ALA A 109 0.79 14.00 -18.73
C ALA A 109 0.36 14.86 -17.54
N SER A 110 -0.93 15.17 -17.42
CA SER A 110 -1.51 15.92 -16.29
C SER A 110 -2.59 15.14 -15.55
N ASP A 111 -3.14 15.75 -14.52
CA ASP A 111 -4.27 15.26 -13.72
C ASP A 111 -3.90 14.05 -12.83
N PHE A 112 -2.63 14.00 -12.43
CA PHE A 112 -2.18 13.16 -11.32
C PHE A 112 -2.45 13.87 -10.00
N ALA A 113 -3.10 13.17 -9.08
CA ALA A 113 -3.36 13.59 -7.72
C ALA A 113 -3.34 12.35 -6.83
N ASN A 114 -2.68 12.46 -5.68
CA ASN A 114 -2.54 11.35 -4.74
C ASN A 114 -3.76 11.19 -3.82
N ASP A 115 -4.58 12.24 -3.69
CA ASP A 115 -5.65 12.41 -2.70
C ASP A 115 -7.06 12.30 -3.31
N VAL A 116 -7.18 11.58 -4.41
CA VAL A 116 -8.45 11.29 -5.09
C VAL A 116 -8.56 9.79 -5.40
N PRO A 117 -9.77 9.23 -5.55
CA PRO A 117 -9.92 7.90 -6.11
C PRO A 117 -9.37 7.85 -7.53
N PHE A 118 -8.45 6.92 -7.80
CA PHE A 118 -7.97 6.59 -9.15
C PHE A 118 -8.09 5.09 -9.42
N SER A 119 -7.63 4.64 -10.58
CA SER A 119 -7.95 3.29 -11.07
C SER A 119 -7.55 2.18 -10.10
N PHE A 120 -8.45 1.19 -9.94
CA PHE A 120 -8.19 -0.01 -9.13
C PHE A 120 -6.99 -0.83 -9.63
N ASN A 121 -6.58 -0.66 -10.89
CA ASN A 121 -5.38 -1.29 -11.44
C ASN A 121 -4.09 -0.89 -10.72
N TYR A 122 -4.10 0.25 -10.04
CA TYR A 122 -2.96 0.75 -9.28
C TYR A 122 -3.08 0.50 -7.77
N SER A 123 -4.16 -0.12 -7.28
CA SER A 123 -4.33 -0.43 -5.86
C SER A 123 -4.13 0.77 -4.93
N TYR A 124 -4.57 1.96 -5.35
CA TYR A 124 -4.35 3.25 -4.67
C TYR A 124 -2.88 3.63 -4.45
N ASP A 125 -1.95 3.04 -5.19
CA ASP A 125 -0.53 3.36 -5.11
C ASP A 125 -0.15 4.41 -6.17
N PRO A 126 0.15 5.66 -5.75
CA PRO A 126 0.40 6.72 -6.70
C PRO A 126 1.74 6.51 -7.43
N VAL A 127 2.77 5.91 -6.81
CA VAL A 127 4.02 5.58 -7.51
C VAL A 127 3.78 4.55 -8.61
N SER A 128 2.92 3.56 -8.38
CA SER A 128 2.50 2.60 -9.43
C SER A 128 1.78 3.30 -10.60
N GLU A 129 0.92 4.29 -10.31
CA GLU A 129 0.30 5.10 -11.36
C GLU A 129 1.36 5.83 -12.19
N HIS A 130 2.30 6.56 -11.55
CA HIS A 130 3.31 7.30 -12.30
C HIS A 130 4.22 6.38 -13.15
N LEU A 131 4.64 5.23 -12.59
CA LEU A 131 5.44 4.25 -13.33
C LEU A 131 4.74 3.74 -14.60
N SER A 132 3.40 3.66 -14.60
CA SER A 132 2.66 3.22 -15.79
C SER A 132 2.71 4.21 -16.96
N PHE A 133 3.24 5.42 -16.77
CA PHE A 133 3.42 6.43 -17.81
C PHE A 133 4.88 6.58 -18.27
N ILE A 134 5.86 6.02 -17.55
CA ILE A 134 7.30 6.20 -17.82
C ILE A 134 8.09 4.89 -17.94
N ASP A 135 7.60 3.79 -17.39
CA ASP A 135 8.33 2.52 -17.29
C ASP A 135 7.37 1.32 -17.39
N ASN A 136 6.54 1.32 -18.45
CA ASN A 136 5.57 0.25 -18.73
C ASN A 136 6.03 -0.73 -19.82
N GLY A 137 7.09 -0.40 -20.58
CA GLY A 137 7.62 -1.19 -21.69
C GLY A 137 7.07 -0.86 -23.08
N ASP A 138 5.98 -0.09 -23.17
CA ASP A 138 5.28 0.28 -24.41
C ASP A 138 5.57 1.73 -24.82
N PHE A 139 5.61 2.65 -23.87
CA PHE A 139 5.91 4.07 -24.10
C PHE A 139 6.47 4.74 -22.83
N SER A 140 6.96 5.97 -22.99
CA SER A 140 7.28 6.87 -21.87
C SER A 140 6.82 8.27 -22.22
N VAL A 141 6.17 8.97 -21.29
CA VAL A 141 5.96 10.42 -21.40
C VAL A 141 7.26 11.16 -21.11
N ASP A 142 7.36 12.41 -21.57
CA ASP A 142 8.52 13.30 -21.39
C ASP A 142 8.45 14.11 -20.09
N GLY A 143 7.30 14.11 -19.42
CA GLY A 143 7.15 14.68 -18.10
C GLY A 143 5.72 14.63 -17.57
N MET A 144 5.55 15.08 -16.33
CA MET A 144 4.28 15.04 -15.61
C MET A 144 3.99 16.40 -14.97
N LEU A 145 2.72 16.78 -14.95
CA LEU A 145 2.22 17.94 -14.23
C LEU A 145 1.32 17.46 -13.10
N THR A 146 1.74 17.74 -11.86
CA THR A 146 1.03 17.39 -10.64
C THR A 146 1.35 18.40 -9.54
N ASP A 147 0.41 18.52 -8.61
CA ASP A 147 0.56 19.18 -7.32
C ASP A 147 1.30 18.32 -6.27
N PHE A 148 1.56 17.03 -6.56
CA PHE A 148 2.32 16.10 -5.73
C PHE A 148 3.70 15.76 -6.33
N PRO A 149 4.65 16.72 -6.45
CA PRO A 149 5.90 16.52 -7.21
C PRO A 149 6.85 15.48 -6.60
N ILE A 150 6.68 15.11 -5.33
CA ILE A 150 7.50 14.08 -4.67
C ILE A 150 7.27 12.73 -5.35
N THR A 151 6.02 12.33 -5.60
CA THR A 151 5.67 11.04 -6.19
C THR A 151 6.35 10.78 -7.54
N PRO A 152 6.18 11.62 -8.59
CA PRO A 152 6.81 11.38 -9.88
C PRO A 152 8.33 11.49 -9.81
N SER A 153 8.88 12.38 -8.97
CA SER A 153 10.33 12.51 -8.80
C SER A 153 10.93 11.21 -8.25
N ALA A 154 10.30 10.65 -7.21
CA ALA A 154 10.68 9.35 -6.66
C ALA A 154 10.46 8.24 -7.70
N ALA A 155 9.32 8.22 -8.39
CA ALA A 155 9.01 7.22 -9.41
C ALA A 155 10.09 7.15 -10.49
N ILE A 156 10.51 8.30 -11.02
CA ILE A 156 11.53 8.41 -12.07
C ILE A 156 12.90 8.01 -11.54
N ASP A 157 13.36 8.62 -10.45
CA ASP A 157 14.76 8.50 -10.05
C ASP A 157 15.05 7.22 -9.24
N CYS A 158 14.08 6.77 -8.45
CA CYS A 158 14.27 5.69 -7.47
C CYS A 158 13.61 4.36 -7.87
N PHE A 159 12.52 4.41 -8.64
CA PHE A 159 11.67 3.25 -8.90
C PHE A 159 11.59 2.81 -10.37
N ALA A 160 11.97 3.67 -11.32
CA ALA A 160 12.00 3.30 -12.73
C ALA A 160 13.14 2.33 -13.03
N HIS A 161 12.88 1.44 -13.98
CA HIS A 161 13.75 0.41 -14.50
C HIS A 161 14.28 -0.54 -13.41
N LEU A 162 13.55 -0.73 -12.31
CA LEU A 162 13.86 -1.74 -11.31
C LEU A 162 13.73 -3.12 -11.95
N GLY A 163 14.86 -3.67 -12.41
CA GLY A 163 14.90 -5.01 -12.98
C GLY A 163 14.44 -6.05 -11.97
N LYS A 164 13.90 -7.18 -12.46
CA LYS A 164 13.48 -8.34 -11.64
C LYS A 164 14.60 -8.90 -10.73
N GLY A 165 15.86 -8.52 -10.95
CA GLY A 165 17.03 -8.90 -10.16
C GLY A 165 17.62 -7.78 -9.29
N ALA A 166 16.94 -6.64 -9.10
CA ALA A 166 17.38 -5.63 -8.14
C ALA A 166 17.46 -6.27 -6.75
N SER A 167 18.66 -6.26 -6.14
CA SER A 167 18.86 -6.86 -4.81
C SER A 167 17.99 -6.11 -3.80
N PRO A 168 17.01 -6.76 -3.17
CA PRO A 168 16.23 -6.13 -2.12
C PRO A 168 17.16 -5.80 -0.95
N GLN A 169 16.91 -4.66 -0.29
CA GLN A 169 17.50 -4.42 1.02
C GLN A 169 16.97 -5.45 2.03
N GLU A 170 17.79 -5.84 3.00
CA GLU A 170 17.37 -6.78 4.05
C GLU A 170 16.21 -6.21 4.88
N LYS A 171 16.26 -4.90 5.16
CA LYS A 171 15.23 -4.15 5.88
C LYS A 171 14.53 -3.13 4.98
N PRO A 172 13.22 -2.87 5.19
CA PRO A 172 12.36 -3.52 6.18
C PRO A 172 12.01 -4.96 5.78
N LEU A 173 11.74 -5.81 6.77
CA LEU A 173 10.99 -7.04 6.56
C LEU A 173 9.55 -6.69 6.16
N VAL A 174 9.04 -7.24 5.07
CA VAL A 174 7.67 -7.00 4.56
C VAL A 174 6.82 -8.20 4.92
N ILE A 175 5.92 -7.99 5.87
CA ILE A 175 4.97 -8.97 6.37
C ILE A 175 3.59 -8.60 5.80
N SER A 176 2.87 -9.56 5.23
CA SER A 176 1.49 -9.30 4.80
C SER A 176 0.56 -9.11 5.99
N LYS A 177 -0.60 -8.49 5.74
CA LYS A 177 -1.75 -8.49 6.65
C LYS A 177 -2.90 -9.22 5.96
N CYS A 178 -3.07 -10.49 6.27
CA CYS A 178 -3.94 -11.45 5.57
C CYS A 178 -3.65 -11.55 4.05
N GLY A 179 -2.37 -11.58 3.65
CA GLY A 179 -1.97 -11.54 2.24
C GLY A 179 -2.10 -10.14 1.62
N ALA A 180 -2.39 -10.05 0.32
CA ALA A 180 -2.68 -8.79 -0.38
C ALA A 180 -4.15 -8.38 -0.17
N SER A 181 -4.53 -8.20 1.10
CA SER A 181 -5.91 -7.93 1.50
C SER A 181 -6.43 -6.55 1.06
N GLY A 182 -5.52 -5.68 0.59
CA GLY A 182 -5.83 -4.44 -0.13
C GLY A 182 -6.47 -4.66 -1.50
N ASP A 183 -6.24 -5.82 -2.11
CA ASP A 183 -6.68 -6.14 -3.48
C ASP A 183 -7.70 -7.28 -3.56
N TYR A 184 -7.68 -8.18 -2.57
CA TYR A 184 -8.54 -9.36 -2.48
C TYR A 184 -9.12 -9.50 -1.08
N ALA A 185 -10.18 -10.31 -0.93
CA ALA A 185 -10.65 -10.69 0.40
C ALA A 185 -9.51 -11.37 1.19
N GLY A 186 -9.23 -10.85 2.38
CA GLY A 186 -8.06 -11.23 3.16
C GLY A 186 -8.06 -12.70 3.56
N CYS A 187 -6.87 -13.27 3.76
CA CYS A 187 -6.68 -14.63 4.24
C CYS A 187 -7.27 -15.71 3.28
N THR A 188 -7.36 -15.39 1.99
CA THR A 188 -7.78 -16.29 0.92
C THR A 188 -6.61 -16.74 0.04
N ASP A 189 -6.83 -17.76 -0.77
CA ASP A 189 -5.85 -18.28 -1.72
C ASP A 189 -5.39 -17.23 -2.73
N LEU A 190 -6.30 -16.36 -3.18
CA LEU A 190 -5.98 -15.24 -4.08
C LEU A 190 -5.14 -14.18 -3.36
N ALA A 191 -5.52 -13.77 -2.15
CA ALA A 191 -4.76 -12.78 -1.39
C ALA A 191 -3.32 -13.26 -1.10
N TYR A 192 -3.14 -14.53 -0.74
CA TYR A 192 -1.82 -15.09 -0.49
C TYR A 192 -0.97 -15.24 -1.77
N ARG A 193 -1.56 -15.73 -2.87
CA ARG A 193 -0.84 -15.83 -4.15
C ARG A 193 -0.45 -14.46 -4.71
N GLN A 194 -1.30 -13.46 -4.53
CA GLN A 194 -0.98 -12.10 -4.93
C GLN A 194 0.17 -11.53 -4.08
N ALA A 195 0.13 -11.70 -2.74
CA ALA A 195 1.22 -11.26 -1.87
C ALA A 195 2.58 -11.91 -2.23
N ILE A 196 2.58 -13.20 -2.57
CA ILE A 196 3.77 -13.91 -3.09
C ILE A 196 4.26 -13.25 -4.39
N THR A 197 3.34 -13.00 -5.33
CA THR A 197 3.66 -12.37 -6.63
C THR A 197 4.22 -10.96 -6.45
N ASP A 198 3.70 -10.22 -5.49
CA ASP A 198 4.12 -8.87 -5.13
C ASP A 198 5.51 -8.84 -4.46
N GLY A 199 5.96 -9.97 -3.93
CA GLY A 199 7.28 -10.13 -3.32
C GLY A 199 7.32 -9.87 -1.82
N VAL A 200 6.27 -10.26 -1.10
CA VAL A 200 6.25 -10.32 0.37
C VAL A 200 7.37 -11.22 0.91
N ASP A 201 7.95 -10.88 2.06
CA ASP A 201 8.96 -11.72 2.71
C ASP A 201 8.31 -12.77 3.62
N VAL A 202 7.25 -12.39 4.34
CA VAL A 202 6.55 -13.25 5.32
C VAL A 202 5.04 -13.18 5.10
N LEU A 203 4.41 -14.35 4.95
CA LEU A 203 2.95 -14.46 4.94
C LEU A 203 2.41 -14.63 6.34
N ASP A 204 1.35 -13.90 6.68
CA ASP A 204 0.64 -14.02 7.95
C ASP A 204 -0.64 -14.86 7.85
N CYS A 205 -0.95 -15.59 8.91
CA CYS A 205 -2.22 -16.29 9.10
C CYS A 205 -2.69 -16.04 10.54
N PRO A 206 -3.64 -15.12 10.76
CA PRO A 206 -4.43 -15.08 11.99
C PRO A 206 -5.33 -16.32 12.03
N VAL A 207 -5.05 -17.20 12.99
CA VAL A 207 -5.73 -18.49 13.08
C VAL A 207 -7.04 -18.34 13.83
N GLN A 208 -8.10 -18.93 13.28
CA GLN A 208 -9.40 -19.10 13.91
C GLN A 208 -9.73 -20.59 14.01
N LEU A 209 -10.65 -20.95 14.90
CA LEU A 209 -11.19 -22.30 15.01
C LEU A 209 -12.67 -22.33 14.62
N ALA A 210 -13.02 -23.28 13.76
CA ALA A 210 -14.41 -23.63 13.53
C ALA A 210 -14.97 -24.42 14.72
N LYS A 211 -16.30 -24.58 14.79
CA LYS A 211 -17.01 -25.32 15.85
C LYS A 211 -16.52 -26.77 16.02
N ASP A 212 -16.07 -27.40 14.93
CA ASP A 212 -15.53 -28.76 14.91
C ASP A 212 -14.02 -28.81 15.23
N GLY A 213 -13.41 -27.68 15.59
CA GLY A 213 -12.00 -27.58 15.95
C GLY A 213 -11.05 -27.44 14.77
N THR A 214 -11.54 -27.31 13.54
CA THR A 214 -10.69 -27.11 12.36
C THR A 214 -9.98 -25.75 12.41
N PRO A 215 -8.63 -25.68 12.38
CA PRO A 215 -7.91 -24.42 12.32
C PRO A 215 -7.81 -23.88 10.89
N PHE A 216 -8.09 -22.59 10.72
CA PHE A 216 -8.08 -21.92 9.42
C PHE A 216 -7.66 -20.45 9.53
N CYS A 217 -7.25 -19.84 8.42
CA CYS A 217 -6.83 -18.44 8.38
C CYS A 217 -8.04 -17.53 8.12
N LEU A 218 -8.26 -16.55 8.99
CA LEU A 218 -9.28 -15.51 8.81
C LEU A 218 -8.92 -14.26 9.62
N SER A 219 -9.15 -13.08 9.05
CA SER A 219 -8.74 -11.80 9.65
C SER A 219 -9.38 -11.47 11.00
N SER A 220 -10.53 -12.06 11.31
CA SER A 220 -11.30 -11.81 12.53
C SER A 220 -11.99 -13.09 13.00
N ILE A 221 -12.24 -13.18 14.31
CA ILE A 221 -13.07 -14.22 14.91
C ILE A 221 -14.57 -13.98 14.64
N ASN A 222 -14.95 -12.75 14.28
CA ASN A 222 -16.30 -12.38 13.88
C ASN A 222 -16.45 -12.50 12.35
N LEU A 223 -17.28 -13.43 11.90
CA LEU A 223 -17.53 -13.71 10.49
C LEU A 223 -18.19 -12.52 9.76
N LEU A 224 -18.84 -11.60 10.48
CA LEU A 224 -19.46 -10.41 9.88
C LEU A 224 -18.43 -9.48 9.21
N ASP A 225 -17.18 -9.48 9.68
CA ASP A 225 -16.18 -8.50 9.27
C ASP A 225 -15.57 -8.79 7.89
N SER A 226 -15.64 -10.05 7.44
CA SER A 226 -14.86 -10.53 6.29
C SER A 226 -15.54 -11.65 5.49
N THR A 227 -16.84 -11.87 5.70
CA THR A 227 -17.60 -12.90 4.97
C THR A 227 -19.03 -12.44 4.67
N THR A 228 -19.74 -13.19 3.84
CA THR A 228 -21.16 -12.97 3.55
C THR A 228 -22.12 -13.60 4.58
N VAL A 229 -21.67 -13.85 5.82
CA VAL A 229 -22.48 -14.57 6.83
C VAL A 229 -23.81 -13.87 7.14
N ALA A 230 -23.84 -12.53 7.13
CA ALA A 230 -25.04 -11.73 7.36
C ALA A 230 -26.14 -11.98 6.31
N GLU A 231 -25.75 -12.36 5.10
CA GLU A 231 -26.65 -12.62 3.96
C GLU A 231 -26.99 -14.12 3.81
N SER A 232 -26.57 -14.95 4.77
CA SER A 232 -26.71 -16.40 4.74
C SER A 232 -27.82 -16.93 5.67
N SER A 233 -28.09 -18.23 5.60
CA SER A 233 -28.95 -18.94 6.56
C SER A 233 -28.41 -18.95 7.99
N TYR A 234 -27.17 -18.49 8.20
CA TYR A 234 -26.52 -18.43 9.51
C TYR A 234 -26.65 -17.06 10.20
N SER A 235 -27.35 -16.10 9.59
CA SER A 235 -27.58 -14.76 10.17
C SER A 235 -28.22 -14.78 11.56
N ASN A 236 -29.00 -15.80 11.89
CA ASN A 236 -29.64 -16.01 13.19
C ASN A 236 -28.68 -16.49 14.30
N PHE A 237 -27.41 -16.79 13.99
CA PHE A 237 -26.38 -17.15 14.99
C PHE A 237 -25.75 -15.94 15.69
N THR A 238 -26.29 -14.74 15.44
CA THR A 238 -25.81 -13.49 16.06
C THR A 238 -25.91 -13.59 17.59
N THR A 239 -24.82 -13.28 18.28
CA THR A 239 -24.73 -13.32 19.74
C THR A 239 -23.78 -12.25 20.28
N SER A 240 -23.95 -11.86 21.54
CA SER A 240 -23.09 -10.88 22.21
C SER A 240 -22.12 -11.59 23.15
N ILE A 241 -20.82 -11.33 22.98
CA ILE A 241 -19.74 -11.91 23.78
C ILE A 241 -18.75 -10.80 24.16
N PRO A 242 -19.00 -10.08 25.27
CA PRO A 242 -18.19 -8.94 25.70
C PRO A 242 -16.72 -9.26 25.94
N GLU A 243 -16.37 -10.52 26.25
CA GLU A 243 -14.96 -10.93 26.39
C GLU A 243 -14.19 -11.00 25.07
N ILE A 244 -14.87 -10.91 23.92
CA ILE A 244 -14.27 -10.87 22.58
C ILE A 244 -14.39 -9.46 21.99
N GLN A 245 -15.59 -8.91 21.98
CA GLN A 245 -15.89 -7.59 21.39
C GLN A 245 -17.19 -7.01 21.95
N ASP A 246 -17.33 -5.69 21.89
CA ASP A 246 -18.51 -4.97 22.40
C ASP A 246 -19.77 -5.23 21.57
N GLU A 247 -19.65 -5.26 20.24
CA GLU A 247 -20.77 -5.44 19.33
C GLU A 247 -21.17 -6.92 19.19
N SER A 248 -22.45 -7.19 18.93
CA SER A 248 -22.89 -8.55 18.61
C SER A 248 -22.25 -9.05 17.32
N GLY A 249 -21.87 -10.32 17.30
CA GLY A 249 -21.18 -10.94 16.17
C GLY A 249 -21.73 -12.32 15.83
N ILE A 250 -21.29 -12.85 14.69
CA ILE A 250 -21.44 -14.27 14.36
C ILE A 250 -20.03 -14.86 14.36
N PHE A 251 -19.73 -15.67 15.37
CA PHE A 251 -18.35 -16.08 15.62
C PHE A 251 -17.99 -17.38 14.89
N THR A 252 -16.72 -17.51 14.49
CA THR A 252 -16.18 -18.68 13.76
C THR A 252 -16.48 -20.01 14.46
N PHE A 253 -16.38 -20.06 15.79
CA PHE A 253 -16.67 -21.26 16.59
C PHE A 253 -18.16 -21.61 16.71
N SER A 254 -19.06 -20.84 16.10
CA SER A 254 -20.50 -21.14 16.05
C SER A 254 -20.87 -22.02 14.85
N LEU A 255 -20.01 -22.09 13.82
CA LEU A 255 -20.22 -22.84 12.58
C LEU A 255 -19.13 -23.90 12.39
N THR A 256 -19.50 -25.08 11.88
CA THR A 256 -18.53 -26.11 11.46
C THR A 256 -17.73 -25.64 10.24
N TRP A 257 -16.59 -26.28 9.98
CA TRP A 257 -15.76 -25.88 8.83
C TRP A 257 -16.51 -26.00 7.51
N SER A 258 -17.29 -27.06 7.32
CA SER A 258 -18.12 -27.24 6.12
C SER A 258 -19.13 -26.11 5.93
N GLN A 259 -19.75 -25.63 7.01
CA GLN A 259 -20.68 -24.48 6.96
C GLN A 259 -19.96 -23.17 6.64
N ILE A 260 -18.76 -22.97 7.18
CA ILE A 260 -17.92 -21.79 6.86
C ILE A 260 -17.53 -21.81 5.37
N GLN A 261 -17.24 -22.98 4.81
CA GLN A 261 -16.91 -23.13 3.38
C GLN A 261 -18.08 -22.82 2.44
N GLU A 262 -19.32 -22.78 2.92
CA GLU A 262 -20.48 -22.32 2.14
C GLU A 262 -20.56 -20.80 2.03
N LEU A 263 -19.91 -20.07 2.95
CA LEU A 263 -19.82 -18.61 2.93
C LEU A 263 -18.88 -18.14 1.83
N LYS A 264 -19.10 -16.92 1.35
CA LYS A 264 -18.11 -16.24 0.49
C LYS A 264 -17.23 -15.35 1.36
N PRO A 265 -15.91 -15.34 1.13
CA PRO A 265 -15.06 -14.29 1.70
C PRO A 265 -15.52 -12.94 1.16
N ALA A 266 -15.29 -11.86 1.92
CA ALA A 266 -15.65 -10.50 1.55
C ALA A 266 -14.46 -9.57 1.82
N ILE A 267 -14.12 -8.73 0.85
CA ILE A 267 -13.05 -7.74 0.98
C ILE A 267 -13.47 -6.62 1.93
N ALA A 268 -12.64 -6.34 2.93
CA ALA A 268 -12.87 -5.22 3.83
C ALA A 268 -12.64 -3.90 3.08
N SER A 269 -13.49 -2.89 3.30
CA SER A 269 -13.28 -1.53 2.81
C SER A 269 -13.30 -0.56 4.01
N PRO A 270 -12.21 -0.52 4.79
CA PRO A 270 -12.17 0.23 6.07
C PRO A 270 -12.43 1.74 5.90
N TYR A 271 -12.20 2.27 4.69
CA TYR A 271 -12.36 3.69 4.36
C TYR A 271 -13.58 3.98 3.48
N SER A 272 -14.58 3.09 3.49
CA SER A 272 -15.82 3.23 2.69
C SER A 272 -16.63 4.49 3.03
N THR A 273 -16.51 5.02 4.24
CA THR A 273 -17.11 6.32 4.64
C THR A 273 -16.59 7.49 3.80
N PHE A 274 -15.36 7.40 3.29
CA PHE A 274 -14.74 8.36 2.36
C PHE A 274 -14.98 8.00 0.89
N LYS A 275 -15.88 7.03 0.62
CA LYS A 275 -16.13 6.46 -0.72
C LYS A 275 -14.89 5.79 -1.34
N LEU A 276 -13.94 5.37 -0.51
CA LEU A 276 -12.79 4.56 -0.89
C LEU A 276 -13.12 3.09 -0.65
N PHE A 277 -13.55 2.42 -1.71
CA PHE A 277 -13.84 1.00 -1.71
C PHE A 277 -12.64 0.23 -2.23
N ARG A 278 -12.38 -0.97 -1.71
CA ARG A 278 -11.40 -1.86 -2.34
C ARG A 278 -12.00 -2.52 -3.58
N ASN A 279 -11.17 -3.22 -4.35
CA ASN A 279 -11.44 -3.71 -5.69
C ASN A 279 -12.82 -4.43 -5.83
N PRO A 280 -13.83 -3.77 -6.44
CA PRO A 280 -15.20 -4.32 -6.47
C PRO A 280 -15.34 -5.56 -7.34
N LYS A 281 -14.49 -5.73 -8.37
CA LYS A 281 -14.48 -6.92 -9.23
C LYS A 281 -14.10 -8.19 -8.48
N PHE A 282 -13.29 -8.07 -7.43
CA PHE A 282 -12.86 -9.20 -6.60
C PHE A 282 -13.48 -9.19 -5.20
N LYS A 283 -14.59 -8.45 -5.01
CA LYS A 283 -15.19 -8.24 -3.68
C LYS A 283 -15.39 -9.50 -2.86
N ASN A 284 -15.80 -10.60 -3.52
CA ASN A 284 -16.08 -11.88 -2.89
C ASN A 284 -15.27 -13.03 -3.50
N ALA A 285 -14.11 -12.73 -4.09
CA ALA A 285 -13.28 -13.71 -4.78
C ALA A 285 -12.33 -14.40 -3.81
N GLY A 286 -11.99 -15.66 -4.12
CA GLY A 286 -11.06 -16.48 -3.35
C GLY A 286 -11.76 -17.55 -2.51
N LYS A 287 -10.95 -18.37 -1.85
CA LYS A 287 -11.36 -19.45 -0.96
C LYS A 287 -10.61 -19.33 0.36
N PHE A 288 -11.29 -19.63 1.47
CA PHE A 288 -10.64 -19.77 2.77
C PHE A 288 -9.64 -20.93 2.75
N LEU A 289 -8.55 -20.81 3.51
CA LEU A 289 -7.57 -21.88 3.69
C LEU A 289 -7.64 -22.39 5.12
N THR A 290 -7.67 -23.71 5.27
CA THR A 290 -7.24 -24.34 6.52
C THR A 290 -5.78 -23.96 6.81
N LEU A 291 -5.39 -24.02 8.08
CA LEU A 291 -4.00 -23.76 8.47
C LEU A 291 -3.03 -24.73 7.76
N SER A 292 -3.44 -25.99 7.55
CA SER A 292 -2.65 -26.96 6.80
C SER A 292 -2.45 -26.56 5.34
N GLU A 293 -3.47 -26.04 4.66
CA GLU A 293 -3.38 -25.59 3.27
C GLU A 293 -2.49 -24.34 3.16
N PHE A 294 -2.60 -23.40 4.11
CA PHE A 294 -1.72 -22.23 4.19
C PHE A 294 -0.25 -22.64 4.36
N LEU A 295 0.04 -23.53 5.32
CA LEU A 295 1.39 -24.03 5.57
C LEU A 295 1.98 -24.81 4.39
N ALA A 296 1.13 -25.50 3.61
CA ALA A 296 1.55 -26.16 2.38
C ALA A 296 1.83 -25.16 1.25
N LEU A 297 1.03 -24.11 1.11
CA LEU A 297 1.24 -23.04 0.13
C LEU A 297 2.59 -22.34 0.37
N SER A 298 2.88 -21.96 1.61
CA SER A 298 4.12 -21.27 1.96
C SER A 298 5.35 -22.16 1.76
N LYS A 299 5.30 -23.42 2.17
CA LYS A 299 6.41 -24.38 2.02
C LYS A 299 6.81 -24.62 0.56
N ASN A 300 5.87 -24.50 -0.37
CA ASN A 300 6.11 -24.68 -1.81
C ASN A 300 6.59 -23.40 -2.51
N THR A 301 6.85 -22.31 -1.77
CA THR A 301 7.18 -21.00 -2.32
C THR A 301 8.58 -20.57 -1.90
N ASN A 302 9.52 -20.55 -2.85
CA ASN A 302 10.93 -20.24 -2.58
C ASN A 302 11.24 -18.76 -2.30
N SER A 303 10.33 -17.85 -2.64
CA SER A 303 10.55 -16.41 -2.43
C SER A 303 10.26 -15.96 -1.00
N LEU A 304 9.59 -16.79 -0.19
CA LEU A 304 9.27 -16.47 1.19
C LEU A 304 10.47 -16.75 2.10
N THR A 305 10.62 -15.91 3.12
CA THR A 305 11.61 -16.07 4.19
C THR A 305 10.97 -16.60 5.48
N GLY A 306 9.64 -16.51 5.61
CA GLY A 306 8.92 -17.03 6.77
C GLY A 306 7.41 -17.02 6.66
N VAL A 307 6.79 -17.50 7.73
CA VAL A 307 5.35 -17.39 8.01
C VAL A 307 5.14 -16.82 9.41
N LEU A 308 4.09 -16.02 9.57
CA LEU A 308 3.65 -15.49 10.86
C LEU A 308 2.28 -16.06 11.22
N ILE A 309 2.21 -16.82 12.31
CA ILE A 309 0.98 -17.43 12.80
C ILE A 309 0.50 -16.62 14.01
N SER A 310 -0.62 -15.91 13.87
CA SER A 310 -1.19 -15.10 14.95
C SER A 310 -2.25 -15.88 15.70
N ILE A 311 -2.16 -15.88 17.04
CA ILE A 311 -3.09 -16.58 17.94
C ILE A 311 -3.67 -15.56 18.93
N GLU A 312 -4.99 -15.37 18.85
CA GLU A 312 -5.74 -14.51 19.76
C GLU A 312 -6.90 -15.27 20.41
N HIS A 313 -7.47 -14.70 21.47
CA HIS A 313 -8.62 -15.24 22.20
C HIS A 313 -8.45 -16.70 22.72
N ALA A 314 -7.22 -17.18 22.88
CA ALA A 314 -6.93 -18.56 23.26
C ALA A 314 -7.57 -18.97 24.60
N ASP A 315 -7.54 -18.08 25.59
CA ASP A 315 -8.16 -18.31 26.90
C ASP A 315 -9.68 -18.48 26.80
N TYR A 316 -10.35 -17.63 26.01
CA TYR A 316 -11.78 -17.71 25.79
C TYR A 316 -12.16 -19.01 25.08
N LEU A 317 -11.50 -19.31 23.95
CA LEU A 317 -11.75 -20.51 23.17
C LEU A 317 -11.54 -21.78 24.02
N GLY A 318 -10.46 -21.85 24.80
CA GLY A 318 -10.16 -23.01 25.64
C GLY A 318 -11.16 -23.18 26.78
N LYS A 319 -11.41 -22.12 27.57
CA LYS A 319 -12.22 -22.21 28.80
C LYS A 319 -13.72 -22.19 28.56
N LYS A 320 -14.19 -21.49 27.52
CA LYS A 320 -15.62 -21.26 27.27
C LYS A 320 -16.16 -22.12 26.13
N GLN A 321 -15.34 -22.42 25.12
CA GLN A 321 -15.76 -23.20 23.95
C GLN A 321 -15.18 -24.63 23.95
N GLY A 322 -14.22 -24.95 24.82
CA GLY A 322 -13.53 -26.25 24.81
C GLY A 322 -12.61 -26.42 23.60
N LEU A 323 -12.23 -25.33 22.95
CA LEU A 323 -11.44 -25.30 21.72
C LEU A 323 -10.03 -24.78 22.00
N ASN A 324 -9.03 -25.66 22.04
CA ASN A 324 -7.64 -25.27 22.32
C ASN A 324 -6.89 -24.88 21.04
N ILE A 325 -6.95 -23.60 20.67
CA ILE A 325 -6.28 -23.07 19.47
C ILE A 325 -4.77 -23.23 19.50
N THR A 326 -4.13 -23.09 20.67
CA THR A 326 -2.68 -23.24 20.76
C THR A 326 -2.26 -24.69 20.47
N ASP A 327 -2.98 -25.68 20.98
CA ASP A 327 -2.71 -27.09 20.68
C ASP A 327 -2.94 -27.40 19.21
N ALA A 328 -4.03 -26.88 18.62
CA ALA A 328 -4.34 -27.05 17.20
C ALA A 328 -3.24 -26.47 16.29
N VAL A 329 -2.68 -25.30 16.64
CA VAL A 329 -1.57 -24.69 15.90
C VAL A 329 -0.28 -25.51 16.04
N ILE A 330 0.07 -25.95 17.26
CA ILE A 330 1.25 -26.79 17.50
C ILE A 330 1.16 -28.08 16.67
N ASP A 331 0.00 -28.74 16.70
CA ASP A 331 -0.25 -29.97 15.93
C ASP A 331 -0.15 -29.74 14.42
N ALA A 332 -0.76 -28.67 13.90
CA ALA A 332 -0.70 -28.34 12.48
C ALA A 332 0.72 -28.04 11.99
N LEU A 333 1.48 -27.23 12.74
CA LEU A 333 2.89 -26.95 12.44
C LEU A 333 3.74 -28.21 12.45
N SER A 334 3.54 -29.07 13.46
CA SER A 334 4.28 -30.33 13.59
C SER A 334 3.99 -31.27 12.41
N LYS A 335 2.71 -31.47 12.08
CA LYS A 335 2.27 -32.30 10.93
C LYS A 335 2.76 -31.77 9.59
N ALA A 336 2.84 -30.45 9.42
CA ALA A 336 3.39 -29.83 8.21
C ALA A 336 4.94 -29.88 8.16
N GLY A 337 5.60 -30.34 9.23
CA GLY A 337 7.05 -30.48 9.33
C GLY A 337 7.79 -29.17 9.63
N TYR A 338 7.08 -28.14 10.12
CA TYR A 338 7.69 -26.84 10.44
C TYR A 338 8.59 -26.89 11.68
N ASP A 339 8.41 -27.88 12.55
CA ASP A 339 9.26 -28.11 13.73
C ASP A 339 10.73 -28.41 13.37
N THR A 340 11.00 -29.00 12.19
CA THR A 340 12.31 -29.56 11.84
C THR A 340 12.98 -28.93 10.62
N GLN A 341 12.21 -28.27 9.76
CA GLN A 341 12.73 -27.54 8.60
C GLN A 341 13.30 -26.17 9.00
N THR A 342 14.27 -25.67 8.24
CA THR A 342 14.91 -24.36 8.48
C THR A 342 14.79 -23.39 7.30
N SER A 343 14.12 -23.79 6.22
CA SER A 343 13.95 -22.96 5.01
C SER A 343 13.06 -21.74 5.24
N LEU A 344 12.06 -21.85 6.13
CA LEU A 344 11.15 -20.77 6.48
C LEU A 344 11.21 -20.51 7.98
N LYS A 345 11.39 -19.24 8.36
CA LYS A 345 11.22 -18.80 9.74
C LYS A 345 9.75 -18.94 10.15
N VAL A 346 9.48 -19.51 11.32
CA VAL A 346 8.14 -19.54 11.89
C VAL A 346 8.08 -18.49 12.99
N MET A 347 7.19 -17.52 12.80
CA MET A 347 6.93 -16.46 13.76
C MET A 347 5.59 -16.75 14.43
N ILE A 348 5.56 -16.85 15.75
CA ILE A 348 4.31 -17.02 16.51
C ILE A 348 3.96 -15.68 17.14
N GLN A 349 2.84 -15.10 16.74
CA GLN A 349 2.39 -13.81 17.24
C GLN A 349 1.21 -13.95 18.21
N SER A 350 1.24 -13.20 19.31
CA SER A 350 0.08 -13.03 20.20
C SER A 350 0.24 -11.78 21.05
N SER A 351 -0.87 -11.16 21.46
CA SER A 351 -0.86 -10.16 22.52
C SER A 351 -0.85 -10.75 23.93
N ASN A 352 -0.96 -12.08 24.06
CA ASN A 352 -0.91 -12.78 25.34
C ASN A 352 0.42 -13.53 25.52
N SER A 353 1.23 -13.09 26.49
CA SER A 353 2.52 -13.71 26.80
C SER A 353 2.41 -15.18 27.19
N SER A 354 1.32 -15.59 27.84
CA SER A 354 1.12 -17.00 28.20
C SER A 354 0.96 -17.91 26.97
N VAL A 355 0.39 -17.39 25.88
CA VAL A 355 0.30 -18.10 24.59
C VAL A 355 1.69 -18.27 24.00
N LEU A 356 2.48 -17.19 23.93
CA LEU A 356 3.86 -17.23 23.42
C LEU A 356 4.73 -18.23 24.22
N MET A 357 4.60 -18.24 25.55
CA MET A 357 5.35 -19.14 26.42
C MET A 357 5.04 -20.62 26.19
N ARG A 358 3.89 -20.98 25.60
CA ARG A 358 3.62 -22.37 25.19
C ARG A 358 4.53 -22.83 24.03
N PHE A 359 5.09 -21.89 23.27
CA PHE A 359 6.00 -22.16 22.16
C PHE A 359 7.48 -21.98 22.53
N ALA A 360 7.81 -21.47 23.73
CA ALA A 360 9.19 -21.16 24.13
C ALA A 360 10.15 -22.36 24.12
N ASN A 361 9.65 -23.58 24.27
CA ASN A 361 10.47 -24.81 24.19
C ASN A 361 10.79 -25.24 22.75
N LYS A 362 10.33 -24.51 21.73
CA LYS A 362 10.56 -24.80 20.31
C LYS A 362 11.67 -23.89 19.77
N ASN A 363 12.90 -24.38 19.79
CA ASN A 363 14.10 -23.61 19.43
C ASN A 363 14.13 -23.02 18.00
N ASN A 364 13.21 -23.41 17.12
CA ASN A 364 13.14 -22.96 15.72
C ASN A 364 12.08 -21.86 15.49
N TYR A 365 11.36 -21.43 16.53
CA TYR A 365 10.28 -20.46 16.42
C TYR A 365 10.71 -19.11 17.01
N GLU A 366 10.37 -18.03 16.31
CA GLU A 366 10.49 -16.66 16.81
C GLU A 366 9.17 -16.26 17.48
N LEU A 367 9.23 -15.81 18.72
CA LEU A 367 8.05 -15.33 19.44
C LEU A 367 7.87 -13.84 19.22
N VAL A 368 6.70 -13.43 18.76
CA VAL A 368 6.40 -12.03 18.40
C VAL A 368 5.31 -11.52 19.32
N TYR A 369 5.67 -10.58 20.19
CA TYR A 369 4.67 -9.92 21.05
C TYR A 369 3.95 -8.82 20.27
N LYS A 370 2.63 -8.88 20.21
CA LYS A 370 1.82 -7.79 19.65
C LYS A 370 1.32 -6.89 20.78
N ALA A 371 1.69 -5.62 20.74
CA ALA A 371 1.11 -4.63 21.65
C ALA A 371 -0.30 -4.27 21.18
N ASP A 372 -1.30 -4.45 22.05
CA ASP A 372 -2.68 -4.07 21.77
C ASP A 372 -2.89 -2.55 21.88
N ASP A 373 -2.21 -1.93 22.85
CA ASP A 373 -2.29 -0.49 23.13
C ASP A 373 -1.09 0.27 22.60
N ASN A 374 -1.22 1.61 22.59
CA ASN A 374 -0.09 2.50 22.38
C ASN A 374 0.92 2.33 23.53
N ILE A 375 2.20 2.14 23.17
CA ILE A 375 3.28 1.89 24.13
C ILE A 375 4.35 3.00 24.20
N ILE A 376 4.03 4.23 23.79
CA ILE A 376 4.97 5.38 23.83
C ILE A 376 5.62 5.50 25.22
N ASP A 377 4.81 5.46 26.28
CA ASP A 377 5.23 5.67 27.66
C ASP A 377 5.59 4.37 28.41
N ALA A 378 5.77 3.25 27.69
CA ALA A 378 6.10 1.97 28.32
C ALA A 378 7.38 2.11 29.17
N PRO A 379 7.39 1.76 30.47
CA PRO A 379 8.61 1.80 31.29
C PRO A 379 9.71 0.86 30.78
N ASN A 380 10.98 1.18 31.06
CA ASN A 380 12.10 0.28 30.71
C ASN A 380 11.94 -1.13 31.29
N SER A 381 11.43 -1.24 32.53
CA SER A 381 11.14 -2.54 33.14
C SER A 381 10.10 -3.35 32.34
N THR A 382 9.10 -2.69 31.75
CA THR A 382 8.13 -3.35 30.87
C THR A 382 8.80 -3.84 29.58
N ILE A 383 9.64 -3.02 28.96
CA ILE A 383 10.40 -3.39 27.75
C ILE A 383 11.36 -4.57 28.03
N GLU A 384 12.07 -4.54 29.15
CA GLU A 384 12.93 -5.64 29.60
C GLU A 384 12.12 -6.91 29.87
N ASN A 385 10.94 -6.79 30.47
CA ASN A 385 10.04 -7.91 30.69
C ASN A 385 9.56 -8.53 29.38
N ILE A 386 9.24 -7.74 28.35
CA ILE A 386 8.85 -8.26 27.02
C ILE A 386 9.94 -9.18 26.46
N LYS A 387 11.21 -8.81 26.63
CA LYS A 387 12.33 -9.62 26.13
C LYS A 387 12.42 -11.01 26.77
N THR A 388 11.81 -11.21 27.94
CA THR A 388 11.83 -12.52 28.62
C THR A 388 10.95 -13.57 27.95
N PHE A 389 9.98 -13.16 27.12
CA PHE A 389 9.02 -14.07 26.48
C PHE A 389 8.85 -13.83 24.97
N ALA A 390 9.52 -12.83 24.39
CA ALA A 390 9.44 -12.49 22.99
C ALA A 390 10.81 -12.19 22.36
N ASP A 391 10.90 -12.48 21.07
CA ASP A 391 12.06 -12.23 20.23
C ASP A 391 11.91 -10.94 19.41
N ALA A 392 10.68 -10.54 19.08
CA ALA A 392 10.34 -9.31 18.37
C ALA A 392 9.01 -8.71 18.87
N VAL A 393 8.71 -7.47 18.47
CA VAL A 393 7.49 -6.76 18.87
C VAL A 393 6.78 -6.14 17.66
N VAL A 394 5.46 -6.28 17.61
CA VAL A 394 4.58 -5.53 16.72
C VAL A 394 3.95 -4.36 17.48
N VAL A 395 4.04 -3.16 16.91
CA VAL A 395 3.50 -1.93 17.48
C VAL A 395 2.66 -1.15 16.46
N SER A 396 1.76 -0.29 16.95
CA SER A 396 1.02 0.64 16.10
C SER A 396 1.90 1.76 15.55
N LYS A 397 1.51 2.36 14.42
CA LYS A 397 2.13 3.59 13.87
C LYS A 397 2.22 4.70 14.92
N ASP A 398 1.15 4.92 15.68
CA ASP A 398 1.08 5.95 16.73
C ASP A 398 2.10 5.75 17.85
N SER A 399 2.52 4.51 18.12
CA SER A 399 3.55 4.25 19.13
C SER A 399 4.91 4.83 18.73
N VAL A 400 5.16 4.93 17.42
CA VAL A 400 6.44 5.36 16.84
C VAL A 400 6.41 6.83 16.43
N ILE A 401 5.34 7.27 15.77
CA ILE A 401 5.12 8.66 15.38
C ILE A 401 3.65 9.02 15.68
N PRO A 402 3.35 9.61 16.84
CA PRO A 402 1.98 9.98 17.19
C PRO A 402 1.41 11.09 16.29
N GLU A 403 0.11 10.99 16.02
CA GLU A 403 -0.63 11.91 15.18
C GLU A 403 -1.70 12.69 15.97
N ILE A 404 -1.91 13.96 15.62
CA ILE A 404 -3.05 14.75 16.11
C ILE A 404 -3.75 15.36 14.90
N GLN A 405 -5.03 15.03 14.71
CA GLN A 405 -5.83 15.47 13.56
C GLN A 405 -5.12 15.18 12.22
N ALA A 406 -4.53 13.99 12.09
CA ALA A 406 -3.76 13.54 10.92
C ALA A 406 -2.51 14.38 10.62
N PHE A 407 -1.95 15.10 11.60
CA PHE A 407 -0.62 15.70 11.50
C PHE A 407 0.36 14.96 12.39
N LEU A 408 1.53 14.64 11.85
CA LEU A 408 2.62 14.02 12.63
C LEU A 408 3.14 15.00 13.66
N THR A 409 3.34 14.55 14.90
CA THR A 409 3.77 15.43 16.00
C THR A 409 5.26 15.36 16.28
N TYR A 410 5.79 14.20 16.67
CA TYR A 410 7.22 13.98 16.95
C TYR A 410 7.58 12.50 16.74
N VAL A 411 8.87 12.18 16.67
CA VAL A 411 9.36 10.79 16.67
C VAL A 411 9.61 10.36 18.11
N THR A 412 9.03 9.24 18.56
CA THR A 412 9.25 8.71 19.91
C THR A 412 10.55 7.93 20.00
N ASP A 413 11.00 7.61 21.21
CA ASP A 413 12.21 6.80 21.41
C ASP A 413 11.93 5.28 21.50
N ILE A 414 10.67 4.86 21.35
CA ILE A 414 10.25 3.47 21.62
C ILE A 414 11.00 2.45 20.76
N VAL A 415 11.22 2.76 19.47
CA VAL A 415 11.93 1.88 18.55
C VAL A 415 13.35 1.66 19.03
N SER A 416 14.04 2.74 19.40
CA SER A 416 15.42 2.67 19.90
C SER A 416 15.54 1.91 21.22
N ARG A 417 14.54 2.05 22.11
CA ARG A 417 14.50 1.38 23.41
C ARG A 417 14.22 -0.13 23.28
N LEU A 418 13.31 -0.53 22.40
CA LEU A 418 13.06 -1.94 22.07
C LEU A 418 14.29 -2.57 21.40
N GLN A 419 14.90 -1.88 20.44
CA GLN A 419 16.10 -2.36 19.76
C GLN A 419 17.32 -2.47 20.70
N ALA A 420 17.43 -1.60 21.71
CA ALA A 420 18.50 -1.66 22.72
C ALA A 420 18.49 -2.96 23.52
N VAL A 421 17.30 -3.56 23.73
CA VAL A 421 17.15 -4.88 24.36
C VAL A 421 17.07 -6.03 23.35
N LYS A 422 17.44 -5.77 22.09
CA LYS A 422 17.46 -6.75 20.98
C LYS A 422 16.07 -7.31 20.66
N LEU A 423 15.06 -6.44 20.65
CA LEU A 423 13.74 -6.71 20.08
C LEU A 423 13.62 -5.96 18.75
N PRO A 424 13.61 -6.66 17.59
CA PRO A 424 13.20 -6.07 16.32
C PRO A 424 11.77 -5.53 16.42
N VAL A 425 11.52 -4.40 15.77
CA VAL A 425 10.24 -3.69 15.80
C VAL A 425 9.57 -3.74 14.43
N TYR A 426 8.40 -4.36 14.38
CA TYR A 426 7.53 -4.38 13.21
C TYR A 426 6.37 -3.40 13.44
N VAL A 427 6.07 -2.56 12.47
CA VAL A 427 4.99 -1.56 12.61
C VAL A 427 3.79 -1.94 11.76
N GLU A 428 2.59 -1.85 12.33
CA GLU A 428 1.33 -2.10 11.64
C GLU A 428 0.33 -0.93 11.75
N THR A 429 -0.60 -0.73 10.81
CA THR A 429 -0.70 -1.35 9.47
C THR A 429 -0.53 -0.29 8.39
N PHE A 430 0.32 -0.55 7.39
CA PHE A 430 0.54 0.35 6.25
C PHE A 430 -0.48 0.09 5.14
N ASN A 431 -1.05 1.17 4.59
CA ASN A 431 -2.16 1.17 3.64
C ASN A 431 -1.92 2.15 2.49
N ASN A 432 -2.42 1.82 1.30
CA ASN A 432 -2.30 2.69 0.13
C ASN A 432 -3.41 3.76 0.10
N GLU A 433 -4.58 3.49 0.68
CA GLU A 433 -5.69 4.44 0.70
C GLU A 433 -5.26 5.74 1.39
N PHE A 434 -5.28 6.86 0.67
CA PHE A 434 -4.66 8.12 1.12
C PHE A 434 -5.21 8.67 2.45
N VAL A 435 -6.46 8.37 2.80
CA VAL A 435 -7.05 8.78 4.09
C VAL A 435 -6.52 8.00 5.31
N SER A 436 -5.74 6.94 5.08
CA SER A 436 -5.08 6.16 6.13
C SER A 436 -3.80 6.80 6.67
N GLN A 437 -3.35 7.87 6.02
CA GLN A 437 -2.04 8.50 6.19
C GLN A 437 -2.19 9.91 6.77
N ALA A 438 -1.22 10.34 7.56
CA ALA A 438 -1.07 11.74 7.95
C ALA A 438 -0.84 12.65 6.72
N TRP A 439 -1.27 13.91 6.82
CA TRP A 439 -1.08 14.94 5.79
C TRP A 439 0.39 15.14 5.42
N ASP A 440 1.30 14.93 6.37
CA ASP A 440 2.74 15.08 6.17
C ASP A 440 3.31 14.10 5.12
N PHE A 441 2.59 13.02 4.79
CA PHE A 441 3.00 12.05 3.77
C PHE A 441 2.53 12.41 2.36
N PHE A 442 1.79 13.51 2.19
CA PHE A 442 1.27 13.96 0.89
C PHE A 442 0.49 12.85 0.14
N SER A 443 -0.26 12.06 0.89
CA SER A 443 -1.09 10.96 0.34
C SER A 443 -0.28 9.90 -0.43
N ASP A 444 1.03 9.77 -0.17
CA ASP A 444 1.89 8.76 -0.79
C ASP A 444 2.36 7.72 0.25
N ALA A 445 1.85 6.49 0.11
CA ALA A 445 2.22 5.35 0.96
C ALA A 445 3.72 5.04 0.93
N THR A 446 4.42 5.35 -0.16
CA THR A 446 5.87 5.19 -0.27
C THR A 446 6.60 6.19 0.63
N VAL A 447 6.08 7.42 0.76
CA VAL A 447 6.63 8.45 1.67
C VAL A 447 6.40 8.07 3.12
N GLU A 448 5.22 7.50 3.44
CA GLU A 448 4.94 6.93 4.76
C GLU A 448 5.94 5.82 5.11
N ILE A 449 6.04 4.78 4.28
CA ILE A 449 6.99 3.67 4.48
C ILE A 449 8.41 4.22 4.62
N ASN A 450 8.83 5.15 3.76
CA ASN A 450 10.17 5.74 3.83
C ASN A 450 10.43 6.46 5.16
N THR A 451 9.43 7.15 5.70
CA THR A 451 9.57 7.89 6.96
C THR A 451 9.75 6.95 8.15
N PHE A 452 8.98 5.86 8.23
CA PHE A 452 9.17 4.86 9.29
C PHE A 452 10.49 4.09 9.12
N VAL A 453 10.82 3.65 7.90
CA VAL A 453 12.04 2.85 7.68
C VAL A 453 13.30 3.68 7.85
N MET A 454 13.44 4.80 7.13
CA MET A 454 14.68 5.59 7.13
C MET A 454 14.72 6.60 8.27
N GLY A 455 13.55 7.14 8.67
CA GLY A 455 13.46 8.15 9.74
C GLY A 455 13.51 7.54 11.13
N THR A 456 12.82 6.42 11.37
CA THR A 456 12.73 5.81 12.72
C THR A 456 13.44 4.46 12.85
N LYS A 457 13.90 3.87 11.73
CA LYS A 457 14.70 2.64 11.67
C LYS A 457 13.96 1.40 12.16
N VAL A 458 12.66 1.32 11.88
CA VAL A 458 11.87 0.10 12.14
C VAL A 458 12.43 -1.08 11.35
N ASP A 459 12.32 -2.28 11.91
CA ASP A 459 12.89 -3.49 11.32
C ASP A 459 11.98 -4.12 10.27
N GLY A 460 10.68 -3.85 10.33
CA GLY A 460 9.71 -4.37 9.38
C GLY A 460 8.40 -3.59 9.35
N VAL A 461 7.64 -3.82 8.28
CA VAL A 461 6.33 -3.24 8.04
C VAL A 461 5.31 -4.35 7.82
N ILE A 462 4.15 -4.22 8.45
CA ILE A 462 2.98 -5.08 8.22
C ILE A 462 1.99 -4.30 7.35
N THR A 463 1.61 -4.85 6.20
CA THR A 463 0.84 -4.11 5.20
C THR A 463 -0.25 -4.93 4.52
N ASN A 464 -1.35 -4.26 4.18
CA ASN A 464 -2.39 -4.80 3.31
C ASN A 464 -1.98 -4.79 1.82
N PHE A 465 -0.91 -4.07 1.45
CA PHE A 465 -0.44 -3.86 0.07
C PHE A 465 1.04 -4.26 -0.10
N PRO A 466 1.34 -5.58 -0.12
CA PRO A 466 2.72 -6.06 -0.21
C PRO A 466 3.50 -5.51 -1.40
N LYS A 467 2.83 -5.23 -2.54
CA LYS A 467 3.47 -4.67 -3.75
C LYS A 467 4.17 -3.34 -3.48
N THR A 468 3.51 -2.43 -2.75
CA THR A 468 4.06 -1.11 -2.40
C THR A 468 5.32 -1.26 -1.57
N ALA A 469 5.25 -2.06 -0.50
CA ALA A 469 6.36 -2.24 0.43
C ALA A 469 7.52 -3.05 -0.17
N ALA A 470 7.24 -4.08 -0.96
CA ALA A 470 8.25 -4.87 -1.67
C ALA A 470 8.94 -4.05 -2.77
N ARG A 471 8.21 -3.17 -3.48
CA ARG A 471 8.83 -2.20 -4.40
C ARG A 471 9.72 -1.23 -3.64
N TYR A 472 9.26 -0.70 -2.51
CA TYR A 472 10.07 0.17 -1.64
C TYR A 472 11.42 -0.46 -1.31
N LYS A 473 11.47 -1.72 -0.85
CA LYS A 473 12.73 -2.43 -0.53
C LYS A 473 13.76 -2.49 -1.67
N ARG A 474 13.32 -2.39 -2.92
CA ARG A 474 14.16 -2.53 -4.11
C ARG A 474 14.58 -1.18 -4.71
N ASN A 475 14.13 -0.07 -4.15
CA ASN A 475 14.38 1.24 -4.73
C ASN A 475 15.86 1.65 -4.65
N ARG A 476 16.33 2.35 -5.68
CA ARG A 476 17.75 2.67 -5.87
C ARG A 476 18.24 3.81 -4.97
N CYS A 477 17.32 4.51 -4.32
CA CYS A 477 17.61 5.64 -3.46
C CYS A 477 17.87 5.21 -2.01
N LEU A 478 17.68 3.93 -1.67
CA LEU A 478 18.08 3.39 -0.37
C LEU A 478 19.61 3.35 -0.24
N GLY A 479 20.12 3.73 0.93
CA GLY A 479 21.54 3.64 1.25
C GLY A 479 22.43 4.72 0.65
N LEU A 480 21.87 5.71 -0.06
CA LEU A 480 22.65 6.83 -0.62
C LEU A 480 23.19 7.81 0.44
N GLY A 481 22.75 7.70 1.69
CA GLY A 481 23.26 8.53 2.79
C GLY A 481 23.05 10.01 2.51
N LYS A 482 24.14 10.79 2.42
CA LYS A 482 24.10 12.23 2.13
C LYS A 482 23.62 12.56 0.72
N ASP A 483 23.73 11.60 -0.20
CA ASP A 483 23.32 11.75 -1.60
C ASP A 483 21.85 11.37 -1.83
N THR A 484 21.13 11.01 -0.76
CA THR A 484 19.69 10.72 -0.82
C THR A 484 18.93 11.95 -1.32
N PRO A 485 18.20 11.85 -2.45
CA PRO A 485 17.45 12.98 -2.99
C PRO A 485 16.43 13.55 -2.00
N SER A 486 16.12 14.85 -2.11
CA SER A 486 15.24 15.54 -1.16
C SER A 486 13.83 14.94 -1.08
N TYR A 487 13.30 14.42 -2.19
CA TYR A 487 11.99 13.74 -2.25
C TYR A 487 12.01 12.32 -1.70
N MET A 488 13.19 11.76 -1.36
CA MET A 488 13.35 10.51 -0.61
C MET A 488 13.88 10.74 0.81
N GLN A 489 13.94 11.99 1.27
CA GLN A 489 14.22 12.26 2.68
C GLN A 489 13.00 11.90 3.52
N PRO A 490 13.18 11.30 4.71
CA PRO A 490 12.09 11.08 5.65
C PRO A 490 11.36 12.39 5.94
N VAL A 491 10.04 12.32 6.06
CA VAL A 491 9.26 13.40 6.61
C VAL A 491 9.79 13.71 8.01
N LYS A 492 9.76 14.99 8.39
CA LYS A 492 10.16 15.45 9.73
C LYS A 492 8.89 15.71 10.54
N PRO A 493 8.48 14.80 11.45
CA PRO A 493 7.32 15.00 12.30
C PRO A 493 7.36 16.36 13.03
N GLY A 494 6.20 17.00 13.14
CA GLY A 494 6.04 18.32 13.76
C GLY A 494 6.19 19.50 12.79
N ASN A 495 6.73 19.28 11.58
CA ASN A 495 6.94 20.36 10.62
C ASN A 495 5.65 20.97 10.08
N LEU A 496 4.64 20.16 9.73
CA LEU A 496 3.34 20.69 9.33
C LEU A 496 2.49 21.05 10.54
N PHE A 497 2.58 20.26 11.62
CA PHE A 497 1.79 20.47 12.84
C PHE A 497 1.95 21.87 13.45
N LYS A 498 3.13 22.50 13.34
CA LYS A 498 3.34 23.88 13.82
C LYS A 498 2.43 24.92 13.15
N PHE A 499 1.98 24.66 11.92
CA PHE A 499 1.05 25.52 11.18
C PHE A 499 -0.42 25.18 11.48
N PHE A 500 -0.70 24.02 12.07
CA PHE A 500 -2.04 23.68 12.55
C PHE A 500 -2.40 24.41 13.85
N ARG A 501 -1.40 24.70 14.70
CA ARG A 501 -1.60 25.43 15.97
C ARG A 501 -1.62 26.96 15.84
N SER A 502 -1.33 27.49 14.65
CA SER A 502 -1.41 28.92 14.31
C SER A 502 -2.73 29.26 13.67
#